data_AF-A0A842SXC4-F1
#
_entry.id   AF-A0A842SXC4-F1
#
_cell.length_a   1.000
_cell.length_b   1.000
_cell.length_c   1.000
_cell.angle_alpha   90.00
_cell.angle_beta   90.00
_cell.angle_gamma   90.00
#
_symmetry.space_group_name_H-M   'P 1'
#
loop_
_entity.id
_entity.type
_entity.pdbx_description
1 polymer ?
#
loop_
_entity_poly.entity_id
_entity_poly.type
_entity_poly.pdbx_seq_one_letter_code
_entity_poly.pdbx_strand_id
1 'polypeptide(L)'
;MAVDFKSVLKASVLLIVLGITLVISSIILNLVPVLLEEPEAEMLGLAGTGYSLLLIPIFFALYFWGGMRATKKFRLDAAGAGMTSAFAFVVVGTVMMVLEILISLLLASGAVAGTSFVSAASVLASAVFGATASGDMGIALSALCGSGVIIAGALFNFAVGGAGSLLAQR
;
A
#
# COMPACT_ATOMS: atom_id res chain seq x y z
N MET A 1 -26.17 -7.66 14.02
CA MET A 1 -25.81 -6.54 14.92
C MET A 1 -25.48 -5.34 14.06
N ALA A 2 -25.96 -4.14 14.39
CA ALA A 2 -25.51 -2.93 13.73
C ALA A 2 -24.04 -2.72 14.09
N VAL A 3 -23.18 -2.62 13.09
CA VAL A 3 -21.74 -2.44 13.28
C VAL A 3 -21.52 -1.03 13.82
N ASP A 4 -20.93 -0.91 15.02
CA ASP A 4 -20.57 0.39 15.57
C ASP A 4 -19.36 0.96 14.82
N PHE A 5 -19.65 1.79 13.82
CA PHE A 5 -18.66 2.41 12.96
C PHE A 5 -17.62 3.23 13.75
N LYS A 6 -18.02 3.82 14.90
CA LYS A 6 -17.10 4.59 15.75
C LYS A 6 -16.02 3.69 16.37
N SER A 7 -16.40 2.46 16.72
CA SER A 7 -15.48 1.46 17.28
C SER A 7 -14.58 0.86 16.19
N VAL A 8 -15.11 0.63 14.99
CA VAL A 8 -14.32 0.24 13.81
C VAL A 8 -13.27 1.30 13.46
N LEU A 9 -13.65 2.58 13.44
CA LEU A 9 -12.74 3.69 13.16
C LEU A 9 -11.61 3.75 14.19
N LYS A 10 -11.92 3.68 15.49
CA LYS A 10 -10.90 3.71 16.55
C LYS A 10 -9.95 2.50 16.48
N ALA A 11 -10.45 1.34 16.10
CA ALA A 11 -9.65 0.13 15.96
C ALA A 11 -8.72 0.20 14.74
N SER A 12 -9.14 0.87 13.66
CA SER A 12 -8.38 0.97 12.41
C SER A 12 -7.29 2.04 12.42
N VAL A 13 -7.38 3.11 13.23
CA VAL A 13 -6.39 4.21 13.24
C VAL A 13 -4.95 3.70 13.35
N LEU A 14 -4.67 2.78 14.28
CA LEU A 14 -3.30 2.29 14.47
C LEU A 14 -2.82 1.51 13.24
N LEU A 15 -3.69 0.70 12.62
CA LEU A 15 -3.36 -0.07 11.43
C LEU A 15 -3.09 0.85 10.25
N ILE A 16 -3.88 1.93 10.13
CA ILE A 16 -3.70 2.95 9.10
C ILE A 16 -2.34 3.64 9.27
N VAL A 17 -2.01 4.10 10.49
CA VAL A 17 -0.73 4.79 10.74
C VAL A 17 0.46 3.88 10.46
N LEU A 18 0.43 2.63 10.96
CA LEU A 18 1.50 1.66 10.71
C LEU A 18 1.61 1.31 9.22
N GLY A 19 0.48 1.07 8.56
CA GLY A 19 0.43 0.75 7.13
C GLY A 19 0.96 1.87 6.26
N ILE A 20 0.55 3.12 6.51
CA ILE A 20 1.07 4.30 5.80
C ILE A 20 2.58 4.44 6.02
N THR A 21 3.06 4.24 7.25
CA THR A 21 4.51 4.33 7.55
C THR A 21 5.32 3.31 6.75
N LEU A 22 4.83 2.07 6.65
CA LEU A 22 5.46 1.01 5.87
C LEU A 22 5.46 1.30 4.35
N VAL A 23 4.35 1.83 3.83
CA VAL A 23 4.24 2.24 2.42
C VAL A 23 5.19 3.39 2.10
N ILE A 24 5.24 4.44 2.93
CA ILE A 24 6.16 5.57 2.74
C ILE A 24 7.61 5.10 2.75
N SER A 25 7.97 4.18 3.65
CA SER A 25 9.31 3.61 3.72
C SER A 25 9.67 2.85 2.43
N SER A 26 8.72 2.08 1.87
CA SER A 26 8.91 1.41 0.58
C SER A 26 9.11 2.40 -0.56
N ILE A 27 8.29 3.46 -0.62
CA ILE A 27 8.41 4.50 -1.64
C ILE A 27 9.77 5.17 -1.57
N ILE A 28 10.24 5.55 -0.37
CA ILE A 28 11.57 6.16 -0.19
C ILE A 28 12.67 5.21 -0.68
N LEU A 29 12.64 3.94 -0.26
CA LEU A 29 13.64 2.95 -0.68
C LEU A 29 13.66 2.72 -2.20
N ASN A 30 12.52 2.85 -2.87
CA ASN A 30 12.45 2.73 -4.33
C ASN A 30 12.76 4.05 -5.07
N LEU A 31 12.67 5.20 -4.39
CA LEU A 31 12.98 6.51 -4.96
C LEU A 31 14.47 6.90 -4.80
N VAL A 32 15.13 6.49 -3.72
CA VAL A 32 16.55 6.79 -3.47
C VAL A 32 17.49 6.32 -4.61
N PRO A 33 17.35 5.10 -5.17
CA PRO A 33 18.17 4.65 -6.30
C PRO A 33 18.06 5.55 -7.54
N VAL A 34 16.93 6.22 -7.71
CA VAL A 34 16.68 7.14 -8.84
C VAL A 34 17.51 8.43 -8.74
N LEU A 35 18.00 8.75 -7.54
CA LEU A 35 18.72 9.99 -7.26
C LEU A 35 20.24 9.80 -7.15
N LEU A 36 20.76 8.57 -7.28
CA LEU A 36 22.18 8.21 -7.08
C LEU A 36 22.81 7.64 -8.37
N GLU A 37 24.13 7.82 -8.56
CA GLU A 37 24.91 7.25 -9.68
C GLU A 37 25.34 5.78 -9.45
N GLU A 38 25.70 5.08 -10.53
CA GLU A 38 25.60 3.62 -10.75
C GLU A 38 26.68 2.68 -10.13
N PRO A 39 26.95 2.72 -8.82
CA PRO A 39 27.02 1.40 -8.16
C PRO A 39 26.15 1.27 -6.92
N GLU A 40 25.78 2.38 -6.29
CA GLU A 40 24.95 2.38 -5.08
C GLU A 40 23.46 2.19 -5.44
N ALA A 41 23.06 2.64 -6.63
CA ALA A 41 21.69 2.51 -7.14
C ALA A 41 21.23 1.04 -7.31
N GLU A 42 22.12 0.15 -7.76
CA GLU A 42 21.75 -1.25 -8.02
C GLU A 42 21.52 -2.04 -6.73
N MET A 43 22.40 -1.88 -5.73
CA MET A 43 22.22 -2.50 -4.41
C MET A 43 20.98 -1.98 -3.68
N LEU A 44 20.71 -0.68 -3.77
CA LEU A 44 19.51 -0.08 -3.15
C LEU A 44 18.22 -0.46 -3.89
N GLY A 45 18.26 -0.65 -5.22
CA GLY A 45 17.13 -1.17 -6.00
C GLY A 45 16.77 -2.61 -5.63
N LEU A 46 17.78 -3.47 -5.42
CA LEU A 46 17.59 -4.83 -4.90
C LEU A 46 17.03 -4.83 -3.46
N ALA A 47 17.50 -3.91 -2.62
CA ALA A 47 16.97 -3.74 -1.26
C ALA A 47 15.50 -3.25 -1.28
N GLY A 48 15.16 -2.33 -2.19
CA GLY A 48 13.79 -1.81 -2.37
C GLY A 48 12.82 -2.89 -2.83
N THR A 49 13.20 -3.71 -3.81
CA THR A 49 12.40 -4.86 -4.27
C THR A 49 12.25 -5.93 -3.20
N GLY A 50 13.33 -6.26 -2.48
CA GLY A 50 13.29 -7.17 -1.34
C GLY A 50 12.37 -6.68 -0.22
N TYR A 51 12.41 -5.39 0.09
CA TYR A 51 11.51 -4.77 1.08
C TYR A 51 10.04 -4.85 0.63
N SER A 52 9.74 -4.57 -0.65
CA SER A 52 8.39 -4.68 -1.19
C SER A 52 7.83 -6.11 -1.12
N LEU A 53 8.67 -7.13 -1.33
CA LEU A 53 8.26 -8.53 -1.14
C LEU A 53 8.02 -8.87 0.33
N LEU A 54 8.83 -8.34 1.25
CA LEU A 54 8.66 -8.52 2.70
C LEU A 54 7.40 -7.82 3.23
N LEU A 55 6.94 -6.76 2.58
CA LEU A 55 5.71 -6.08 2.99
C LEU A 55 4.48 -7.00 2.92
N ILE A 56 4.45 -8.00 2.03
CA ILE A 56 3.31 -8.92 1.89
C ILE A 56 3.05 -9.68 3.21
N PRO A 57 4.01 -10.46 3.76
CA PRO A 57 3.80 -11.14 5.04
C PRO A 57 3.67 -10.17 6.22
N ILE A 58 4.32 -9.00 6.18
CA ILE A 58 4.19 -7.97 7.23
C ILE A 58 2.76 -7.42 7.29
N PHE A 59 2.17 -7.08 6.15
CA PHE A 59 0.78 -6.63 6.07
C PHE A 59 -0.19 -7.72 6.50
N PHE A 60 0.04 -8.96 6.09
CA PHE A 60 -0.76 -10.09 6.56
C PHE A 60 -0.75 -10.16 8.09
N ALA A 61 0.42 -10.14 8.72
CA ALA A 61 0.56 -10.15 10.16
C ALA A 61 -0.09 -8.92 10.82
N LEU A 62 0.07 -7.73 10.22
CA LEU A 62 -0.49 -6.47 10.72
C LEU A 62 -2.02 -6.50 10.75
N TYR A 63 -2.67 -6.92 9.66
CA TYR A 63 -4.13 -6.96 9.56
C TYR A 63 -4.74 -8.14 10.34
N PHE A 64 -4.02 -9.26 10.44
CA PHE A 64 -4.40 -10.39 11.30
C PHE A 64 -4.35 -9.99 12.78
N TRP A 65 -3.26 -9.36 13.21
CA TRP A 65 -3.12 -8.79 14.54
C TRP A 65 -4.13 -7.67 14.82
N GLY A 66 -4.41 -6.84 13.82
CA GLY A 66 -5.47 -5.85 13.85
C GLY A 66 -6.84 -6.45 14.16
N GLY A 67 -7.17 -7.57 13.49
CA GLY A 67 -8.37 -8.35 13.77
C GLY A 67 -8.43 -8.88 15.20
N MET A 68 -7.34 -9.50 15.68
CA MET A 68 -7.26 -9.96 17.08
C MET A 68 -7.46 -8.82 18.09
N ARG A 69 -6.83 -7.68 17.84
CA ARG A 69 -6.90 -6.49 18.70
C ARG A 69 -8.30 -5.87 18.69
N ALA A 70 -8.95 -5.79 17.53
CA ALA A 70 -10.31 -5.31 17.37
C ALA A 70 -11.28 -6.10 18.28
N THR A 71 -11.14 -7.42 18.30
CA THR A 71 -11.95 -8.32 19.13
C THR A 71 -11.64 -8.18 20.61
N LYS A 72 -10.36 -8.22 21.02
CA LYS A 72 -9.99 -8.18 22.45
C LYS A 72 -10.20 -6.81 23.10
N LYS A 73 -9.90 -5.72 22.39
CA LYS A 73 -9.92 -4.36 22.96
C LYS A 73 -11.25 -3.65 22.73
N PHE A 74 -11.89 -3.87 21.59
CA PHE A 74 -13.11 -3.17 21.19
C PHE A 74 -14.35 -4.07 21.17
N ARG A 75 -14.20 -5.36 21.53
CA ARG A 75 -15.29 -6.35 21.60
C ARG A 75 -16.07 -6.48 20.30
N LEU A 76 -15.39 -6.28 19.17
CA LEU A 76 -16.00 -6.45 17.85
C LEU A 76 -16.16 -7.93 17.52
N ASP A 77 -17.23 -8.25 16.80
CA ASP A 77 -17.45 -9.56 16.21
C ASP A 77 -16.53 -9.78 15.00
N ALA A 78 -16.52 -11.00 14.44
CA ALA A 78 -15.66 -11.32 13.31
C ALA A 78 -15.91 -10.42 12.08
N ALA A 79 -17.17 -10.00 11.87
CA ALA A 79 -17.53 -9.06 10.81
C ALA A 79 -16.97 -7.65 11.08
N GLY A 80 -17.10 -7.12 12.30
CA GLY A 80 -16.53 -5.83 12.69
C GLY A 80 -14.99 -5.80 12.66
N ALA A 81 -14.35 -6.90 13.05
CA ALA A 81 -12.90 -7.05 12.95
C ALA A 81 -12.42 -7.12 11.49
N GLY A 82 -13.12 -7.89 10.64
CA GLY A 82 -12.88 -7.91 9.20
C GLY A 82 -13.04 -6.52 8.57
N MET A 83 -14.12 -5.80 8.91
CA MET A 83 -14.33 -4.42 8.45
C MET A 83 -13.22 -3.47 8.89
N THR A 84 -12.69 -3.64 10.10
CA THR A 84 -11.58 -2.84 10.61
C THR A 84 -10.33 -3.00 9.74
N SER A 85 -9.97 -4.24 9.41
CA SER A 85 -8.81 -4.55 8.57
C SER A 85 -9.02 -4.16 7.11
N ALA A 86 -10.22 -4.39 6.56
CA ALA A 86 -10.57 -3.96 5.20
C ALA A 86 -10.55 -2.44 5.05
N PHE A 87 -11.18 -1.71 5.98
CA PHE A 87 -11.18 -0.26 5.98
C PHE A 87 -9.76 0.31 6.10
N ALA A 88 -8.95 -0.23 7.02
CA ALA A 88 -7.56 0.19 7.14
C ALA A 88 -6.78 -0.03 5.83
N PHE A 89 -6.96 -1.18 5.18
CA PHE A 89 -6.32 -1.47 3.89
C PHE A 89 -6.78 -0.51 2.79
N VAL A 90 -8.07 -0.20 2.68
CA VAL A 90 -8.58 0.75 1.68
C VAL A 90 -7.95 2.12 1.87
N VAL A 91 -7.85 2.62 3.10
CA VAL A 91 -7.21 3.91 3.37
C VAL A 91 -5.74 3.89 3.00
N VAL A 92 -5.00 2.86 3.44
CA VAL A 92 -3.56 2.71 3.13
C VAL A 92 -3.33 2.60 1.61
N GLY A 93 -4.13 1.78 0.91
CA GLY A 93 -4.05 1.60 -0.53
C GLY A 93 -4.42 2.86 -1.32
N THR A 94 -5.39 3.65 -0.83
CA THR A 94 -5.75 4.93 -1.44
C THR A 94 -4.61 5.94 -1.30
N VAL A 95 -3.97 6.01 -0.12
CA VAL A 95 -2.81 6.88 0.10
C VAL A 95 -1.65 6.46 -0.81
N MET A 96 -1.38 5.15 -0.93
CA MET A 96 -0.37 4.61 -1.84
C MET A 96 -0.67 5.03 -3.29
N MET A 97 -1.90 4.84 -3.77
CA MET A 97 -2.31 5.21 -5.12
C MET A 97 -2.13 6.71 -5.40
N VAL A 98 -2.51 7.58 -4.46
CA VAL A 98 -2.33 9.03 -4.61
C VAL A 98 -0.84 9.40 -4.69
N LEU A 99 0.00 8.79 -3.85
CA LEU A 99 1.44 9.03 -3.88
C LEU A 99 2.08 8.54 -5.19
N GLU A 100 1.70 7.37 -5.69
CA GLU A 100 2.18 6.85 -6.97
C GLU A 100 1.78 7.74 -8.15
N ILE A 101 0.55 8.25 -8.15
CA ILE A 101 0.07 9.21 -9.15
C ILE A 101 0.88 10.50 -9.07
N LEU A 102 1.12 11.04 -7.87
CA LEU A 102 1.92 12.26 -7.68
C LEU A 102 3.37 12.09 -8.14
N ILE A 103 4.01 10.94 -7.85
CA ILE A 103 5.37 10.64 -8.31
C ILE A 103 5.40 10.53 -9.83
N SER A 104 4.42 9.85 -10.43
CA SER A 104 4.31 9.72 -11.88
C SER A 104 4.13 11.07 -12.58
N LEU A 105 3.32 11.95 -12.00
CA LEU A 105 3.16 13.35 -12.44
C LEU A 105 4.46 14.15 -12.31
N LEU A 106 5.19 14.00 -11.21
CA LEU A 106 6.46 14.69 -10.97
C LEU A 106 7.51 14.27 -12.00
N LEU A 107 7.61 12.96 -12.29
CA LEU A 107 8.51 12.40 -13.30
C LEU A 107 8.12 12.84 -14.72
N ALA A 108 6.84 12.86 -15.04
CA ALA A 108 6.35 13.38 -16.32
C ALA A 108 6.69 14.87 -16.49
N SER A 109 6.53 15.68 -15.44
CA SER A 109 6.90 17.10 -15.47
C SER A 109 8.41 17.33 -15.56
N GLY A 110 9.23 16.50 -14.89
CA GLY A 110 10.70 16.57 -14.98
C GLY A 110 11.23 16.16 -16.37
N ALA A 111 10.57 15.22 -17.04
CA ALA A 111 10.87 14.86 -18.42
C ALA A 111 10.55 16.00 -19.42
N VAL A 112 9.50 16.78 -19.15
CA VAL A 112 9.13 17.96 -19.95
C VAL A 112 10.09 19.15 -19.71
N ALA A 113 10.69 19.24 -18.52
CA ALA A 113 11.64 20.30 -18.15
C ALA A 113 13.08 20.09 -18.69
N GLY A 114 13.35 19.02 -19.45
CA GLY A 114 14.68 18.74 -20.01
C GLY A 114 15.73 18.28 -18.98
N THR A 115 15.34 18.06 -17.73
CA THR A 115 16.20 17.43 -16.72
C THR A 115 16.25 15.92 -16.98
N SER A 116 17.44 15.32 -16.93
CA SER A 116 17.79 13.97 -17.38
C SER A 116 17.18 12.82 -16.55
N PHE A 117 15.88 12.84 -16.27
CA PHE A 117 15.15 11.75 -15.61
C PHE A 117 14.59 10.71 -16.60
N VAL A 118 14.96 10.79 -17.88
CA VAL A 118 14.36 10.01 -18.97
C VAL A 118 14.58 8.48 -18.81
N SER A 119 15.73 8.04 -18.28
CA SER A 119 15.92 6.60 -17.98
C SER A 119 15.14 6.18 -16.72
N ALA A 120 15.16 7.01 -15.68
CA ALA A 120 14.49 6.78 -14.40
C ALA A 120 12.96 6.68 -14.49
N ALA A 121 12.33 7.53 -15.32
CA ALA A 121 10.88 7.50 -15.54
C ALA A 121 10.41 6.19 -16.18
N SER A 122 11.20 5.64 -17.10
CA SER A 122 10.88 4.37 -17.76
C SER A 122 11.08 3.15 -16.84
N VAL A 123 12.08 3.19 -15.96
CA VAL A 123 12.36 2.12 -15.00
C VAL A 123 11.32 2.12 -13.88
N LEU A 124 10.95 3.27 -13.32
CA LEU A 124 9.90 3.36 -12.28
C LEU A 124 8.51 3.01 -12.85
N ALA A 125 8.19 3.47 -14.07
CA ALA A 125 6.96 3.06 -14.76
C ALA A 125 6.97 1.54 -15.09
N SER A 126 8.13 0.95 -15.39
CA SER A 126 8.24 -0.49 -15.62
C SER A 126 8.16 -1.32 -14.32
N ALA A 127 8.74 -0.82 -13.23
CA ALA A 127 8.80 -1.48 -11.94
C ALA A 127 7.47 -1.41 -11.17
N VAL A 128 6.70 -0.33 -11.37
CA VAL A 128 5.40 -0.12 -10.69
C VAL A 128 4.22 -0.57 -11.58
N PHE A 129 4.30 -0.42 -12.91
CA PHE A 129 3.18 -0.71 -13.82
C PHE A 129 3.43 -1.80 -14.86
N GLY A 130 4.56 -2.51 -14.80
CA GLY A 130 4.82 -3.63 -15.70
C GLY A 130 4.73 -3.21 -17.16
N ALA A 131 5.56 -2.23 -17.56
CA ALA A 131 5.83 -1.75 -18.91
C ALA A 131 4.59 -1.47 -19.82
N THR A 132 4.50 -0.24 -20.36
CA THR A 132 3.76 0.18 -21.59
C THR A 132 2.68 1.25 -21.49
N ALA A 133 2.72 2.16 -20.51
CA ALA A 133 1.83 3.32 -20.60
C ALA A 133 2.55 4.63 -20.25
N SER A 134 3.29 5.16 -21.23
CA SER A 134 3.76 6.53 -21.23
C SER A 134 2.61 7.49 -21.58
N GLY A 135 2.34 8.47 -20.72
CA GLY A 135 1.33 9.52 -20.92
C GLY A 135 0.05 9.37 -20.07
N ASP A 136 -0.94 10.24 -20.29
CA ASP A 136 -2.21 10.32 -19.54
C ASP A 136 -2.98 8.98 -19.48
N MET A 137 -2.82 8.13 -20.50
CA MET A 137 -3.39 6.77 -20.53
C MET A 137 -2.75 5.83 -19.50
N GLY A 138 -1.48 6.02 -19.15
CA GLY A 138 -0.81 5.26 -18.10
C GLY A 138 -1.32 5.61 -16.72
N ILE A 139 -1.46 6.89 -16.42
CA ILE A 139 -2.01 7.35 -15.14
C ILE A 139 -3.46 6.86 -14.95
N ALA A 140 -4.27 6.88 -16.01
CA ALA A 140 -5.64 6.37 -15.98
C ALA A 140 -5.71 4.84 -15.80
N LEU A 141 -4.86 4.07 -16.49
CA LEU A 141 -4.78 2.62 -16.33
C LEU A 141 -4.25 2.23 -14.92
N SER A 142 -3.25 2.95 -14.41
CA SER A 142 -2.72 2.83 -13.06
C SER A 142 -3.79 3.07 -12.00
N ALA A 143 -4.62 4.10 -12.16
CA ALA A 143 -5.73 4.37 -11.27
C ALA A 143 -6.81 3.27 -11.34
N LEU A 144 -7.11 2.75 -12.54
CA LEU A 144 -8.09 1.67 -12.72
C LEU A 144 -7.60 0.36 -12.09
N CYS A 145 -6.37 -0.06 -12.39
CA CYS A 145 -5.74 -1.25 -11.82
C CYS A 145 -5.55 -1.10 -10.31
N GLY A 146 -5.13 0.07 -9.84
CA GLY A 146 -5.01 0.40 -8.41
C GLY A 146 -6.33 0.26 -7.68
N SER A 147 -7.43 0.77 -8.26
CA SER A 147 -8.77 0.62 -7.67
C SER A 147 -9.23 -0.84 -7.57
N GLY A 148 -8.93 -1.67 -8.58
CA GLY A 148 -9.22 -3.10 -8.57
C GLY A 148 -8.42 -3.87 -7.50
N VAL A 149 -7.13 -3.54 -7.35
CA VAL A 149 -6.26 -4.10 -6.31
C VAL A 149 -6.73 -3.68 -4.91
N ILE A 150 -7.18 -2.43 -4.74
CA ILE A 150 -7.75 -1.96 -3.47
C ILE A 150 -8.99 -2.77 -3.09
N ILE A 151 -9.90 -3.03 -4.04
CA ILE A 151 -11.12 -3.81 -3.78
C ILE A 151 -10.79 -5.27 -3.44
N ALA A 152 -9.97 -5.93 -4.26
CA ALA A 152 -9.58 -7.32 -4.03
C ALA A 152 -8.80 -7.47 -2.71
N GLY A 153 -7.88 -6.55 -2.45
CA GLY A 153 -7.12 -6.52 -1.20
C GLY A 153 -7.98 -6.19 0.02
N ALA A 154 -9.02 -5.36 -0.11
CA ALA A 154 -9.96 -5.10 0.97
C ALA A 154 -10.76 -6.36 1.34
N LEU A 155 -11.21 -7.13 0.35
CA LEU A 155 -11.89 -8.41 0.58
C LEU A 155 -10.95 -9.45 1.22
N PHE A 156 -9.72 -9.53 0.76
CA PHE A 156 -8.72 -10.41 1.35
C PHE A 156 -8.43 -10.02 2.81
N ASN A 157 -8.20 -8.74 3.08
CA ASN A 157 -7.92 -8.24 4.43
C ASN A 157 -9.14 -8.28 5.35
N PHE A 158 -10.36 -8.26 4.80
CA PHE A 158 -11.57 -8.59 5.55
C PHE A 158 -11.51 -10.02 6.08
N ALA A 159 -11.17 -10.98 5.23
CA ALA A 159 -11.04 -12.39 5.63
C ALA A 159 -9.90 -12.58 6.64
N VAL A 160 -8.74 -11.94 6.44
CA VAL A 160 -7.60 -12.02 7.36
C VAL A 160 -7.92 -11.40 8.73
N GLY A 161 -8.56 -10.24 8.77
CA GLY A 161 -9.01 -9.59 10.01
C GLY A 161 -10.08 -10.42 10.73
N GLY A 162 -11.03 -10.98 9.99
CA GLY A 162 -12.05 -11.90 10.51
C GLY A 162 -11.43 -13.18 11.09
N ALA A 163 -10.46 -13.77 10.42
CA ALA A 163 -9.72 -14.94 10.91
C ALA A 163 -8.95 -14.64 12.20
N GLY A 164 -8.31 -13.47 12.28
CA GLY A 164 -7.67 -13.00 13.50
C GLY A 164 -8.66 -12.88 14.66
N SER A 165 -9.86 -12.36 14.40
CA SER A 165 -10.92 -12.30 15.41
C SER A 165 -11.34 -13.68 15.91
N LEU A 166 -11.53 -14.65 15.01
CA LEU A 166 -11.93 -16.01 15.38
C LEU A 166 -10.89 -16.70 16.27
N LEU A 167 -9.60 -16.44 16.03
CA LEU A 167 -8.53 -16.93 16.89
C LEU A 167 -8.56 -16.26 18.27
N ALA A 168 -8.87 -14.97 18.33
CA ALA A 168 -8.92 -14.20 19.58
C ALA A 168 -10.12 -14.52 20.48
N GLN A 169 -11.13 -15.21 19.96
CA GLN A 169 -12.32 -15.66 20.70
C GLN A 169 -12.16 -17.05 21.34
N ARG A 170 -11.08 -17.76 21.01
CA ARG A 170 -10.67 -19.00 21.68
C ARG A 170 -9.83 -18.66 22.91
#